data_AF-A0A7U7EW47-F1
#
_entry.id   AF-A0A7U7EW47-F1
#
_cell.length_a   1.000
_cell.length_b   1.000
_cell.length_c   1.000
_cell.angle_alpha   90.00
_cell.angle_beta   90.00
_cell.angle_gamma   90.00
#
_symmetry.space_group_name_H-M   'P 1'
#
loop_
_entity.id
_entity.type
_entity.pdbx_description
1 polymer ?
#
loop_
_entity_poly.entity_id
_entity_poly.type
_entity_poly.pdbx_seq_one_letter_code
_entity_poly.pdbx_strand_id
1 'polypeptide(L)'
;MKKIFVISTTLLAVAIIIGTIITVVFSQRQAQTFKIQQQQFVKKPIPTLFLHGFGGSANSEKFMVKQAEKRGVTKDIITAYVSKDGAVTFKGKLSKDAVNPIVKIELENNRQGYLDKNAAWFKNVLTKLQSEYNFDKFNFVGHSMGNLTFAQYMMTYGNDKSLPQLNKQVNIAGTFNGVLNMNEDVNEITVDKDGKPSRMNQPYQQLRVLKDIYKGKGIEVLNIYGDLKDGTHSDGRVSNSSSKSLKYLLGNSPKSYRESKYEGESAQHSQLHENENVANELIDFLWKK
;
A
#
# COMPACT_ATOMS: atom_id res chain seq x y z
N MET A 1 15.10 10.61 -61.70
CA MET A 1 15.14 11.16 -60.33
C MET A 1 13.75 11.50 -59.77
N LYS A 2 12.92 12.34 -60.41
CA LYS A 2 11.58 12.72 -59.87
C LYS A 2 10.61 11.54 -59.62
N LYS A 3 10.52 10.53 -60.51
CA LYS A 3 9.61 9.38 -60.32
C LYS A 3 9.99 8.49 -59.13
N ILE A 4 11.28 8.22 -58.93
CA ILE A 4 11.78 7.44 -57.79
C ILE A 4 11.50 8.19 -56.48
N PHE A 5 11.70 9.51 -56.47
CA PHE A 5 11.37 10.34 -55.32
C PHE A 5 9.88 10.28 -54.96
N VAL A 6 8.97 10.37 -55.94
CA VAL A 6 7.51 10.28 -55.72
C VAL A 6 7.07 8.90 -55.21
N ILE A 7 7.66 7.81 -55.73
CA ILE A 7 7.35 6.46 -55.25
C ILE A 7 7.83 6.28 -53.82
N SER A 8 9.05 6.72 -53.50
CA SER A 8 9.60 6.65 -52.14
C SER A 8 8.79 7.47 -51.13
N THR A 9 8.35 8.69 -51.49
CA THR A 9 7.51 9.51 -50.59
C THR A 9 6.11 8.91 -50.41
N THR A 10 5.54 8.30 -51.45
CA THR A 10 4.25 7.61 -51.36
C THR A 10 4.32 6.38 -50.45
N LEU A 11 5.37 5.55 -50.59
CA LEU A 11 5.58 4.38 -49.73
C LEU A 11 5.80 4.78 -48.27
N LEU A 12 6.55 5.86 -48.03
CA LEU A 12 6.75 6.39 -46.68
C LEU A 12 5.43 6.88 -46.05
N ALA A 13 4.59 7.59 -46.81
CA ALA A 13 3.28 8.04 -46.35
C ALA A 13 2.36 6.86 -45.99
N VAL A 14 2.34 5.82 -46.82
CA VAL A 14 1.55 4.60 -46.55
C VAL A 14 2.06 3.89 -45.29
N ALA A 15 3.37 3.76 -45.10
CA ALA A 15 3.95 3.16 -43.90
C ALA A 15 3.58 3.93 -42.63
N ILE A 16 3.57 5.27 -42.67
CA ILE A 16 3.14 6.12 -41.54
C ILE A 16 1.66 5.91 -41.24
N ILE A 17 0.81 5.86 -42.26
CA ILE A 17 -0.64 5.61 -42.10
C ILE A 17 -0.89 4.24 -41.46
N ILE A 18 -0.24 3.19 -41.97
CA ILE A 18 -0.35 1.83 -41.42
C ILE A 18 0.14 1.80 -39.96
N GLY A 19 1.29 2.41 -39.68
CA GLY A 19 1.82 2.52 -38.31
C GLY A 19 0.87 3.24 -37.35
N THR A 20 0.23 4.30 -37.82
CA THR A 20 -0.78 5.05 -37.07
C THR A 20 -2.02 4.20 -36.81
N ILE A 21 -2.55 3.52 -37.83
CA ILE A 21 -3.72 2.62 -37.70
C ILE A 21 -3.42 1.49 -36.71
N ILE A 22 -2.26 0.84 -36.81
CA ILE A 22 -1.85 -0.24 -35.89
C ILE A 22 -1.81 0.29 -34.45
N THR A 23 -1.23 1.47 -34.24
CA THR A 23 -1.15 2.10 -32.91
C THR A 23 -2.54 2.40 -32.35
N VAL A 24 -3.43 2.98 -33.15
CA VAL A 24 -4.81 3.29 -32.73
C VAL A 24 -5.59 2.02 -32.38
N VAL A 25 -5.54 0.99 -33.23
CA VAL A 25 -6.23 -0.30 -33.00
C VAL A 25 -5.69 -0.97 -31.74
N PHE A 26 -4.38 -0.96 -31.53
CA PHE A 26 -3.76 -1.53 -30.34
C PHE A 26 -4.17 -0.78 -29.07
N SER A 27 -4.15 0.56 -29.09
CA SER A 27 -4.61 1.39 -27.97
C SER A 27 -6.09 1.20 -27.66
N GLN A 28 -6.96 1.09 -28.67
CA GLN A 28 -8.38 0.81 -28.48
C GLN A 28 -8.62 -0.56 -27.84
N ARG A 29 -7.91 -1.60 -28.30
CA ARG A 29 -7.97 -2.94 -27.70
C ARG A 29 -7.54 -2.92 -26.23
N GLN A 30 -6.43 -2.27 -25.90
CA GLN A 30 -6.00 -2.12 -24.50
C GLN A 30 -7.04 -1.39 -23.64
N ALA A 31 -7.63 -0.31 -24.16
CA ALA A 31 -8.67 0.41 -23.44
C ALA A 31 -9.92 -0.45 -23.20
N GLN A 32 -10.32 -1.28 -24.17
CA GLN A 32 -11.43 -2.21 -24.03
C GLN A 32 -11.12 -3.33 -23.01
N THR A 33 -9.94 -3.94 -23.07
CA THR A 33 -9.51 -4.96 -22.10
C THR A 33 -9.51 -4.40 -20.68
N PHE A 34 -8.98 -3.20 -20.47
CA PHE A 34 -9.00 -2.53 -19.16
C PHE A 34 -10.43 -2.30 -18.66
N LYS A 35 -11.34 -1.83 -19.54
CA LYS A 35 -12.76 -1.64 -19.18
C LYS A 35 -13.43 -2.93 -18.73
N ILE A 36 -13.16 -4.06 -19.40
CA ILE A 36 -13.69 -5.38 -19.04
C ILE A 36 -13.13 -5.83 -17.69
N GLN A 37 -11.81 -5.77 -17.52
CA GLN A 37 -11.14 -6.13 -16.27
C GLN A 37 -11.65 -5.30 -15.09
N GLN A 38 -11.88 -4.00 -15.26
CA GLN A 38 -12.39 -3.12 -14.21
C GLN A 38 -13.81 -3.48 -13.74
N GLN A 39 -14.58 -4.28 -14.50
CA GLN A 39 -15.94 -4.68 -14.09
C GLN A 39 -15.97 -5.60 -12.87
N GLN A 40 -14.88 -6.32 -12.59
CA GLN A 40 -14.78 -7.21 -11.43
C GLN A 40 -14.58 -6.45 -10.10
N PHE A 41 -14.27 -5.15 -10.17
CA PHE A 41 -13.95 -4.34 -9.01
C PHE A 41 -15.07 -3.37 -8.64
N VAL A 42 -15.19 -3.10 -7.34
CA VAL A 42 -15.98 -2.00 -6.80
C VAL A 42 -15.34 -0.70 -7.26
N LYS A 43 -16.14 0.22 -7.79
CA LYS A 43 -15.67 1.51 -8.30
C LYS A 43 -15.99 2.60 -7.28
N LYS A 44 -14.99 3.05 -6.51
CA LYS A 44 -15.17 4.11 -5.50
C LYS A 44 -14.08 5.18 -5.63
N PRO A 45 -14.39 6.46 -5.37
CA PRO A 45 -13.40 7.53 -5.29
C PRO A 45 -12.68 7.48 -3.92
N ILE A 46 -12.10 6.33 -3.57
CA ILE A 46 -11.35 6.12 -2.32
C ILE A 46 -9.89 5.86 -2.69
N PRO A 47 -8.96 6.81 -2.44
CA PRO A 47 -7.55 6.60 -2.69
C PRO A 47 -6.99 5.50 -1.80
N THR A 48 -6.06 4.71 -2.34
CA THR A 48 -5.28 3.73 -1.59
C THR A 48 -3.85 4.23 -1.49
N LEU A 49 -3.43 4.50 -0.25
CA LEU A 49 -2.12 5.05 0.07
C LEU A 49 -1.16 3.89 0.37
N PHE A 50 -0.06 3.82 -0.35
CA PHE A 50 1.03 2.88 -0.11
C PHE A 50 2.16 3.59 0.64
N LEU A 51 2.68 2.93 1.68
CA LEU A 51 3.78 3.46 2.50
C LEU A 51 4.86 2.40 2.75
N HIS A 52 6.06 2.68 2.27
CA HIS A 52 7.25 1.85 2.46
C HIS A 52 7.76 1.78 3.91
N GLY A 53 8.62 0.79 4.17
CA GLY A 53 9.36 0.64 5.45
C GLY A 53 10.61 1.51 5.56
N PHE A 54 11.37 1.33 6.65
CA PHE A 54 12.63 2.05 6.90
C PHE A 54 13.64 1.84 5.76
N GLY A 55 14.18 2.93 5.21
CA GLY A 55 15.10 2.91 4.07
C GLY A 55 14.47 2.59 2.72
N GLY A 56 13.15 2.42 2.66
CA GLY A 56 12.40 2.19 1.42
C GLY A 56 12.13 3.46 0.62
N SER A 57 11.33 3.33 -0.45
CA SER A 57 10.84 4.45 -1.27
C SER A 57 9.57 4.03 -2.01
N ALA A 58 8.97 4.91 -2.83
CA ALA A 58 7.88 4.54 -3.71
C ALA A 58 8.24 3.43 -4.74
N ASN A 59 9.52 3.07 -4.87
CA ASN A 59 9.93 1.89 -5.65
C ASN A 59 9.61 0.57 -4.95
N SER A 60 9.61 0.53 -3.61
CA SER A 60 9.25 -0.66 -2.81
C SER A 60 7.79 -1.09 -3.02
N GLU A 61 6.95 -0.17 -3.49
CA GLU A 61 5.51 -0.38 -3.69
C GLU A 61 5.19 -0.72 -5.16
N LYS A 62 6.18 -0.55 -6.04
CA LYS A 62 6.00 -0.52 -7.50
C LYS A 62 5.42 -1.81 -8.04
N PHE A 63 5.82 -2.96 -7.51
CA PHE A 63 5.32 -4.25 -7.97
C PHE A 63 3.82 -4.40 -7.69
N MET A 64 3.39 -4.23 -6.45
CA MET A 64 1.97 -4.31 -6.07
C MET A 64 1.11 -3.33 -6.85
N VAL A 65 1.58 -2.08 -7.00
CA VAL A 65 0.88 -1.05 -7.78
C VAL A 65 0.76 -1.43 -9.25
N LYS A 66 1.83 -1.97 -9.86
CA LYS A 66 1.78 -2.47 -11.24
C LYS A 66 0.83 -3.66 -11.39
N GLN A 67 0.75 -4.54 -10.39
CA GLN A 67 -0.21 -5.65 -10.44
C GLN A 67 -1.65 -5.15 -10.38
N ALA A 68 -1.94 -4.15 -9.52
CA ALA A 68 -3.25 -3.51 -9.47
C ALA A 68 -3.61 -2.85 -10.82
N GLU A 69 -2.68 -2.12 -11.42
CA GLU A 69 -2.85 -1.50 -12.75
C GLU A 69 -3.12 -2.55 -13.83
N LYS A 70 -2.29 -3.60 -13.90
CA LYS A 70 -2.41 -4.71 -14.87
C LYS A 70 -3.73 -5.47 -14.75
N ARG A 71 -4.24 -5.63 -13.51
CA ARG A 71 -5.53 -6.28 -13.25
C ARG A 71 -6.73 -5.39 -13.54
N GLY A 72 -6.51 -4.11 -13.86
CA GLY A 72 -7.58 -3.18 -14.22
C GLY A 72 -8.19 -2.42 -13.03
N VAL A 73 -7.48 -2.31 -11.90
CA VAL A 73 -7.97 -1.60 -10.71
C VAL A 73 -8.11 -0.10 -11.00
N THR A 74 -7.04 0.52 -11.50
CA THR A 74 -7.00 1.95 -11.81
C THR A 74 -5.88 2.28 -12.80
N LYS A 75 -5.97 3.45 -13.43
CA LYS A 75 -4.85 4.14 -14.11
C LYS A 75 -4.47 5.46 -13.42
N ASP A 76 -5.24 5.87 -12.41
CA ASP A 76 -5.02 7.09 -11.65
C ASP A 76 -4.01 6.81 -10.54
N ILE A 77 -2.72 6.94 -10.89
CA ILE A 77 -1.60 6.62 -10.02
C ILE A 77 -0.70 7.85 -9.91
N ILE A 78 -0.49 8.34 -8.69
CA ILE A 78 0.44 9.44 -8.40
C ILE A 78 1.48 9.02 -7.35
N THR A 79 2.57 9.79 -7.27
CA THR A 79 3.51 9.72 -6.15
C THR A 79 3.40 10.99 -5.31
N ALA A 80 3.22 10.86 -4.01
CA ALA A 80 3.30 11.92 -3.02
C ALA A 80 4.70 11.96 -2.43
N TYR A 81 5.48 12.98 -2.79
CA TYR A 81 6.81 13.23 -2.22
C TYR A 81 6.66 14.10 -0.98
N VAL A 82 7.18 13.62 0.15
CA VAL A 82 7.19 14.35 1.42
C VAL A 82 8.63 14.72 1.77
N SER A 83 8.92 16.01 1.84
CA SER A 83 10.25 16.51 2.19
C SER A 83 10.57 16.37 3.69
N LYS A 84 11.83 16.60 4.08
CA LYS A 84 12.29 16.46 5.48
C LYS A 84 11.61 17.40 6.50
N ASP A 85 11.03 18.50 6.02
CA ASP A 85 10.22 19.45 6.79
C ASP A 85 8.71 19.14 6.74
N GLY A 86 8.29 18.19 5.89
CA GLY A 86 6.92 17.71 5.78
C GLY A 86 6.08 18.38 4.69
N ALA A 87 6.67 19.21 3.82
CA ALA A 87 5.97 19.70 2.64
C ALA A 87 5.66 18.55 1.67
N VAL A 88 4.49 18.58 1.04
CA VAL A 88 4.02 17.51 0.15
C VAL A 88 3.86 18.04 -1.27
N THR A 89 4.41 17.31 -2.24
CA THR A 89 4.21 17.56 -3.67
C THR A 89 3.75 16.29 -4.36
N PHE A 90 2.91 16.42 -5.39
CA PHE A 90 2.46 15.28 -6.18
C PHE A 90 3.15 15.24 -7.54
N LYS A 91 3.63 14.06 -7.92
CA LYS A 91 4.03 13.76 -9.29
C LYS A 91 2.91 13.01 -9.99
N GLY A 92 2.46 13.57 -11.10
CA GLY A 92 1.25 13.14 -11.80
C GLY A 92 0.03 13.91 -11.32
N LYS A 93 -1.14 13.58 -11.87
CA LYS A 93 -2.42 14.20 -11.53
C LYS A 93 -3.51 13.15 -11.63
N LEU A 94 -4.39 13.10 -10.63
CA LEU A 94 -5.57 12.23 -10.69
C LEU A 94 -6.62 12.85 -11.61
N SER A 95 -7.32 12.01 -12.38
CA SER A 95 -8.47 12.47 -13.14
C SER A 95 -9.60 12.93 -12.22
N LYS A 96 -10.49 13.80 -12.72
CA LYS A 96 -11.62 14.33 -11.94
C LYS A 96 -12.56 13.22 -11.45
N ASP A 97 -12.69 12.16 -12.25
CA ASP A 97 -13.54 11.01 -11.97
C ASP A 97 -12.72 9.77 -11.58
N ALA A 98 -11.56 9.98 -10.94
CA ALA A 98 -10.64 8.91 -10.60
C ALA A 98 -11.33 7.82 -9.77
N VAL A 99 -11.22 6.58 -10.25
CA VAL A 99 -11.77 5.40 -9.58
C VAL A 99 -10.63 4.60 -9.00
N ASN A 100 -10.76 4.27 -7.71
CA ASN A 100 -9.77 3.53 -6.93
C ASN A 100 -8.34 4.08 -7.09
N PRO A 101 -8.12 5.41 -6.98
CA PRO A 101 -6.81 5.99 -7.24
C PRO A 101 -5.75 5.43 -6.30
N ILE A 102 -4.51 5.32 -6.77
CA ILE A 102 -3.38 4.86 -5.97
C ILE A 102 -2.42 6.03 -5.74
N VAL A 103 -2.02 6.19 -4.48
CA VAL A 103 -1.04 7.19 -4.06
C VAL A 103 0.14 6.46 -3.43
N LYS A 104 1.29 6.50 -4.09
CA LYS A 104 2.54 6.00 -3.53
C LYS A 104 3.20 7.09 -2.70
N ILE A 105 3.54 6.83 -1.45
CA ILE A 105 4.16 7.85 -0.59
C ILE A 105 5.67 7.63 -0.61
N GLU A 106 6.41 8.69 -0.91
CA GLU A 106 7.86 8.70 -0.81
C GLU A 106 8.28 9.70 0.26
N LEU A 107 8.85 9.19 1.36
CA LEU A 107 9.43 10.02 2.40
C LEU A 107 10.88 10.33 2.03
N GLU A 108 11.23 11.60 1.83
CA GLU A 108 12.61 12.01 1.50
C GLU A 108 13.59 11.55 2.60
N ASN A 109 13.19 11.67 3.87
CA ASN A 109 13.91 11.07 4.98
C ASN A 109 13.30 9.70 5.33
N ASN A 110 13.54 8.72 4.46
CA ASN A 110 13.07 7.35 4.60
C ASN A 110 13.67 6.56 5.78
N ARG A 111 14.65 7.13 6.49
CA ARG A 111 15.28 6.54 7.69
C ARG A 111 14.92 7.29 8.97
N GLN A 112 13.83 8.05 8.95
CA GLN A 112 13.32 8.74 10.13
C GLN A 112 12.80 7.73 11.17
N GLY A 113 13.44 7.69 12.34
CA GLY A 113 13.05 6.80 13.46
C GLY A 113 11.97 7.36 14.40
N TYR A 114 11.74 8.69 14.41
CA TYR A 114 10.71 9.31 15.24
C TYR A 114 9.33 9.12 14.62
N LEU A 115 8.54 8.22 15.20
CA LEU A 115 7.22 7.83 14.68
C LEU A 115 6.24 9.00 14.59
N ASP A 116 6.26 9.94 15.55
CA ASP A 116 5.40 11.12 15.52
C ASP A 116 5.64 11.99 14.29
N LYS A 117 6.90 12.08 13.84
CA LYS A 117 7.27 12.83 12.64
C LYS A 117 6.75 12.12 11.39
N ASN A 118 6.92 10.81 11.30
CA ASN A 118 6.38 10.02 10.19
C ASN A 118 4.84 10.08 10.15
N ALA A 119 4.18 10.04 11.30
CA ALA A 119 2.73 10.19 11.42
C ALA A 119 2.24 11.56 10.96
N ALA A 120 2.93 12.64 11.34
CA ALA A 120 2.64 14.00 10.87
C ALA A 120 2.81 14.12 9.35
N TRP A 121 3.85 13.52 8.77
CA TRP A 121 4.05 13.47 7.33
C TRP A 121 2.93 12.73 6.59
N PHE A 122 2.48 11.59 7.11
CA PHE A 122 1.33 10.88 6.56
C PHE A 122 0.05 11.73 6.62
N LYS A 123 -0.18 12.43 7.74
CA LYS A 123 -1.29 13.39 7.91
C LYS A 123 -1.22 14.54 6.89
N ASN A 124 -0.02 15.05 6.57
CA ASN A 124 0.15 16.08 5.55
C ASN A 124 -0.22 15.58 4.15
N VAL A 125 0.10 14.32 3.81
CA VAL A 125 -0.33 13.71 2.54
C VAL A 125 -1.85 13.67 2.46
N LEU A 126 -2.52 13.20 3.52
CA LEU A 126 -3.99 13.15 3.57
C LEU A 126 -4.61 14.55 3.47
N THR A 127 -4.06 15.53 4.19
CA THR A 127 -4.54 16.93 4.16
C THR A 127 -4.43 17.49 2.74
N LYS A 128 -3.31 17.25 2.05
CA LYS A 128 -3.11 17.72 0.68
C LYS A 128 -4.02 17.02 -0.32
N LEU A 129 -4.20 15.70 -0.18
CA LEU A 129 -5.15 14.93 -1.00
C LEU A 129 -6.58 15.43 -0.81
N GLN A 130 -7.00 15.70 0.42
CA GLN A 130 -8.30 16.27 0.72
C GLN A 130 -8.47 17.65 0.09
N SER A 131 -7.47 18.53 0.21
CA SER A 131 -7.55 19.89 -0.35
C SER A 131 -7.58 19.94 -1.88
N GLU A 132 -6.87 19.04 -2.57
CA GLU A 132 -6.77 19.07 -4.03
C GLU A 132 -7.83 18.22 -4.73
N TYR A 133 -8.31 17.15 -4.09
CA TYR A 133 -9.17 16.14 -4.70
C TYR A 133 -10.45 15.84 -3.91
N ASN A 134 -10.67 16.46 -2.74
CA ASN A 134 -11.87 16.30 -1.89
C ASN A 134 -12.15 14.85 -1.46
N PHE A 135 -11.10 14.07 -1.18
CA PHE A 135 -11.30 12.72 -0.65
C PHE A 135 -11.65 12.74 0.84
N ASP A 136 -12.77 12.11 1.21
CA ASP A 136 -13.20 11.99 2.62
C ASP A 136 -12.92 10.61 3.24
N LYS A 137 -12.44 9.67 2.43
CA LYS A 137 -12.07 8.32 2.86
C LYS A 137 -10.78 7.89 2.20
N PHE A 138 -10.07 6.94 2.80
CA PHE A 138 -8.88 6.34 2.21
C PHE A 138 -8.72 4.88 2.61
N ASN A 139 -7.98 4.11 1.80
CA ASN A 139 -7.42 2.82 2.18
C ASN A 139 -5.91 2.98 2.44
N PHE A 140 -5.35 2.09 3.25
CA PHE A 140 -3.92 2.07 3.57
C PHE A 140 -3.29 0.72 3.26
N VAL A 141 -2.08 0.76 2.72
CA VAL A 141 -1.17 -0.39 2.57
C VAL A 141 0.20 0.00 3.13
N GLY A 142 0.67 -0.73 4.14
CA GLY A 142 1.97 -0.50 4.75
C GLY A 142 2.89 -1.71 4.67
N HIS A 143 4.18 -1.47 4.48
CA HIS A 143 5.22 -2.50 4.63
C HIS A 143 6.13 -2.19 5.83
N SER A 144 6.46 -3.21 6.63
CA SER A 144 7.44 -3.10 7.71
C SER A 144 7.14 -1.92 8.65
N MET A 145 8.11 -1.02 8.87
CA MET A 145 7.96 0.20 9.68
C MET A 145 6.85 1.15 9.20
N GLY A 146 6.44 1.08 7.93
CA GLY A 146 5.28 1.85 7.43
C GLY A 146 4.00 1.54 8.21
N ASN A 147 3.84 0.30 8.67
CA ASN A 147 2.72 -0.11 9.51
C ASN A 147 2.78 0.51 10.91
N LEU A 148 3.97 0.58 11.50
CA LEU A 148 4.16 1.19 12.82
C LEU A 148 3.96 2.72 12.76
N THR A 149 4.42 3.35 11.67
CA THR A 149 4.11 4.75 11.34
C THR A 149 2.59 4.97 11.27
N PHE A 150 1.87 4.09 10.57
CA PHE A 150 0.42 4.23 10.43
C PHE A 150 -0.33 3.97 11.74
N ALA A 151 0.14 3.02 12.56
CA ALA A 151 -0.37 2.82 13.91
C ALA A 151 -0.20 4.09 14.76
N GLN A 152 0.96 4.76 14.69
CA GLN A 152 1.17 6.05 15.34
C GLN A 152 0.23 7.14 14.78
N TYR A 153 0.06 7.21 13.46
CA TYR A 153 -0.90 8.14 12.84
C TYR A 153 -2.32 7.91 13.37
N MET A 154 -2.78 6.67 13.43
CA MET A 154 -4.11 6.36 13.94
C MET A 154 -4.23 6.71 15.41
N MET A 155 -3.19 6.46 16.22
CA MET A 155 -3.16 6.85 17.63
C MET A 155 -3.32 8.36 17.82
N THR A 156 -2.61 9.16 17.02
CA THR A 156 -2.57 10.63 17.18
C THR A 156 -3.74 11.34 16.49
N TYR A 157 -4.12 10.91 15.30
CA TYR A 157 -5.05 11.63 14.41
C TYR A 157 -6.29 10.84 14.03
N GLY A 158 -6.39 9.56 14.41
CA GLY A 158 -7.46 8.68 13.93
C GLY A 158 -8.87 9.13 14.33
N ASN A 159 -9.03 9.95 15.36
CA ASN A 159 -10.31 10.52 15.79
C ASN A 159 -10.60 11.93 15.26
N ASP A 160 -9.68 12.53 14.50
CA ASP A 160 -9.90 13.81 13.85
C ASP A 160 -10.89 13.65 12.69
N LYS A 161 -12.10 14.19 12.87
CA LYS A 161 -13.17 14.12 11.87
C LYS A 161 -12.99 15.08 10.71
N SER A 162 -12.05 16.03 10.81
CA SER A 162 -11.74 16.94 9.70
C SER A 162 -10.90 16.25 8.63
N LEU A 163 -10.19 15.17 8.96
CA LEU A 163 -9.36 14.39 8.04
C LEU A 163 -10.16 13.30 7.30
N PRO A 164 -9.65 12.81 6.16
CA PRO A 164 -10.21 11.63 5.50
C PRO A 164 -10.21 10.41 6.43
N GLN A 165 -11.27 9.61 6.39
CA GLN A 165 -11.47 8.48 7.32
C GLN A 165 -11.00 7.14 6.71
N LEU A 166 -10.34 6.31 7.53
CA LEU A 166 -9.86 5.00 7.10
C LEU A 166 -11.02 4.05 6.75
N ASN A 167 -10.93 3.39 5.60
CA ASN A 167 -11.91 2.42 5.11
C ASN A 167 -11.38 0.98 5.17
N LYS A 168 -10.23 0.70 4.54
CA LYS A 168 -9.55 -0.60 4.57
C LYS A 168 -8.07 -0.44 4.89
N GLN A 169 -7.50 -1.38 5.63
CA GLN A 169 -6.09 -1.40 6.01
C GLN A 169 -5.47 -2.75 5.64
N VAL A 170 -4.35 -2.70 4.92
CA VAL A 170 -3.50 -3.86 4.65
C VAL A 170 -2.14 -3.63 5.27
N ASN A 171 -1.67 -4.60 6.03
CA ASN A 171 -0.36 -4.58 6.65
C ASN A 171 0.46 -5.72 6.09
N ILE A 172 1.68 -5.45 5.66
CA ILE A 172 2.63 -6.48 5.20
C ILE A 172 3.86 -6.42 6.10
N ALA A 173 4.19 -7.52 6.77
CA ALA A 173 5.32 -7.64 7.69
C ALA A 173 5.31 -6.57 8.81
N GLY A 174 4.18 -6.41 9.51
CA GLY A 174 4.01 -5.36 10.51
C GLY A 174 4.99 -5.47 11.70
N THR A 175 5.71 -4.39 11.99
CA THR A 175 6.70 -4.32 13.10
C THR A 175 6.08 -3.80 14.39
N PHE A 176 4.89 -4.30 14.77
CA PHE A 176 4.11 -3.69 15.87
C PHE A 176 4.78 -3.85 17.24
N ASN A 177 5.34 -5.03 17.52
CA ASN A 177 5.92 -5.36 18.83
C ASN A 177 7.44 -5.65 18.77
N GLY A 178 8.11 -5.21 17.71
CA GLY A 178 9.57 -5.34 17.60
C GLY A 178 10.06 -5.86 16.25
N VAL A 179 11.38 -5.90 16.14
CA VAL A 179 12.18 -6.36 15.01
C VAL A 179 13.30 -7.25 15.56
N LEU A 180 13.56 -8.37 14.88
CA LEU A 180 14.57 -9.33 15.31
C LEU A 180 15.96 -8.70 15.37
N ASN A 181 16.70 -9.01 16.43
CA ASN A 181 18.05 -8.51 16.73
C ASN A 181 18.14 -6.99 16.93
N MET A 182 17.00 -6.30 17.11
CA MET A 182 16.96 -4.89 17.47
C MET A 182 16.35 -4.70 18.87
N ASN A 183 15.21 -5.32 19.13
CA ASN A 183 14.50 -5.26 20.42
C ASN A 183 13.71 -6.55 20.72
N GLU A 184 14.01 -7.62 20.00
CA GLU A 184 13.46 -8.96 20.18
C GLU A 184 14.50 -9.96 19.64
N ASP A 185 14.75 -11.04 20.38
CA ASP A 185 15.56 -12.17 19.90
C ASP A 185 14.69 -13.21 19.18
N VAL A 186 15.32 -14.06 18.37
CA VAL A 186 14.62 -15.10 17.61
C VAL A 186 13.86 -16.03 18.56
N ASN A 187 12.55 -16.23 18.29
CA ASN A 187 11.64 -17.05 19.09
C ASN A 187 11.49 -16.62 20.57
N GLU A 188 11.92 -15.40 20.94
CA GLU A 188 11.83 -14.91 22.32
C GLU A 188 10.40 -14.56 22.74
N ILE A 189 9.66 -13.85 21.88
CA ILE A 189 8.31 -13.39 22.16
C ILE A 189 7.30 -14.31 21.46
N THR A 190 6.32 -14.78 22.21
CA THR A 190 5.17 -15.53 21.70
C THR A 190 3.91 -14.67 21.80
N VAL A 191 2.88 -15.00 21.00
CA VAL A 191 1.55 -14.39 21.10
C VAL A 191 0.50 -15.44 21.44
N ASP A 192 -0.49 -15.06 22.25
CA ASP A 192 -1.65 -15.92 22.52
C ASP A 192 -2.66 -15.95 21.36
N LYS A 193 -3.78 -16.66 21.54
CA LYS A 193 -4.85 -16.78 20.54
C LYS A 193 -5.49 -15.44 20.14
N ASP A 194 -5.43 -14.44 21.02
CA ASP A 194 -5.98 -13.11 20.82
C ASP A 194 -4.90 -12.12 20.32
N GLY A 195 -3.67 -12.61 20.11
CA GLY A 195 -2.52 -11.86 19.61
C GLY A 195 -1.74 -11.14 20.71
N LYS A 196 -2.02 -11.38 21.99
CA LYS A 196 -1.32 -10.68 23.09
C LYS A 196 0.11 -11.20 23.18
N PRO A 197 1.14 -10.34 23.07
CA PRO A 197 2.52 -10.79 23.20
C PRO A 197 2.90 -11.06 24.67
N SER A 198 3.79 -12.05 24.89
CA SER A 198 4.34 -12.39 26.21
C SER A 198 5.15 -11.24 26.82
N ARG A 199 5.81 -10.43 25.99
CA ARG A 199 6.45 -9.15 26.35
C ARG A 199 6.01 -8.06 25.38
N MET A 200 5.65 -6.89 25.91
CA MET A 200 5.33 -5.71 25.10
C MET A 200 6.54 -4.78 25.02
N ASN A 201 7.11 -4.63 23.83
CA ASN A 201 8.19 -3.68 23.56
C ASN A 201 7.63 -2.26 23.39
N GLN A 202 8.44 -1.21 23.61
CA GLN A 202 8.03 0.14 23.22
C GLN A 202 8.01 0.26 21.68
N PRO A 203 7.01 0.94 21.08
CA PRO A 203 5.90 1.69 21.70
C PRO A 203 4.60 0.89 21.88
N TYR A 204 4.60 -0.44 21.72
CA TYR A 204 3.40 -1.29 21.66
C TYR A 204 2.39 -1.05 22.79
N GLN A 205 2.86 -0.80 24.01
CA GLN A 205 1.99 -0.54 25.16
C GLN A 205 1.10 0.69 24.98
N GLN A 206 1.61 1.73 24.31
CA GLN A 206 0.91 2.99 24.03
C GLN A 206 -0.14 2.78 22.93
N LEU A 207 0.18 1.94 21.93
CA LEU A 207 -0.70 1.63 20.80
C LEU A 207 -1.98 0.86 21.18
N ARG A 208 -2.13 0.41 22.44
CA ARG A 208 -3.36 -0.28 22.87
C ARG A 208 -4.62 0.59 22.77
N VAL A 209 -4.48 1.92 22.74
CA VAL A 209 -5.59 2.85 22.50
C VAL A 209 -6.21 2.68 21.10
N LEU A 210 -5.52 2.02 20.16
CA LEU A 210 -6.04 1.76 18.82
C LEU A 210 -7.36 0.97 18.84
N LYS A 211 -7.56 0.10 19.83
CA LYS A 211 -8.82 -0.62 20.02
C LYS A 211 -10.00 0.35 20.08
N ASP A 212 -9.90 1.41 20.88
CA ASP A 212 -10.99 2.38 21.01
C ASP A 212 -11.10 3.29 19.79
N ILE A 213 -9.96 3.64 19.18
CA ILE A 213 -9.93 4.46 17.96
C ILE A 213 -10.60 3.75 16.79
N TYR A 214 -10.51 2.42 16.67
CA TYR A 214 -11.12 1.67 15.56
C TYR A 214 -12.60 1.38 15.78
N LYS A 215 -13.07 1.46 17.03
CA LYS A 215 -14.41 1.05 17.44
C LYS A 215 -15.48 1.84 16.70
N GLY A 216 -16.41 1.13 16.05
CA GLY A 216 -17.55 1.73 15.37
C GLY A 216 -17.24 2.40 14.02
N LYS A 217 -15.98 2.35 13.53
CA LYS A 217 -15.60 2.96 12.25
C LYS A 217 -15.81 2.07 11.03
N GLY A 218 -16.15 0.80 11.24
CA GLY A 218 -16.40 -0.13 10.15
C GLY A 218 -15.16 -0.51 9.32
N ILE A 219 -13.95 -0.32 9.87
CA ILE A 219 -12.68 -0.56 9.19
C ILE A 219 -12.48 -2.07 8.99
N GLU A 220 -12.08 -2.48 7.80
CA GLU A 220 -11.66 -3.86 7.51
C GLU A 220 -10.13 -3.94 7.49
N VAL A 221 -9.57 -5.00 8.07
CA VAL A 221 -8.11 -5.18 8.22
C VAL A 221 -7.65 -6.52 7.66
N LEU A 222 -6.61 -6.47 6.83
CA LEU A 222 -5.83 -7.61 6.37
C LEU A 222 -4.40 -7.49 6.92
N ASN A 223 -3.91 -8.55 7.55
CA ASN A 223 -2.57 -8.61 8.14
C ASN A 223 -1.78 -9.76 7.52
N ILE A 224 -0.83 -9.43 6.67
CA ILE A 224 0.00 -10.36 5.90
C ILE A 224 1.39 -10.43 6.53
N TYR A 225 1.91 -11.64 6.71
CA TYR A 225 3.27 -11.87 7.20
C TYR A 225 3.87 -13.15 6.60
N GLY A 226 5.21 -13.23 6.60
CA GLY A 226 5.95 -14.31 5.99
C GLY A 226 6.68 -15.19 7.01
N ASP A 227 6.85 -16.46 6.68
CA ASP A 227 7.60 -17.45 7.45
C ASP A 227 8.57 -18.16 6.51
N LEU A 228 9.88 -17.96 6.70
CA LEU A 228 10.91 -18.58 5.86
C LEU A 228 10.98 -20.10 6.00
N LYS A 229 10.31 -20.69 7.00
CA LYS A 229 10.37 -22.13 7.31
C LYS A 229 11.77 -22.62 7.66
N ASP A 230 12.60 -21.73 8.18
CA ASP A 230 13.98 -21.99 8.63
C ASP A 230 14.10 -22.15 10.17
N GLY A 231 12.96 -22.24 10.86
CA GLY A 231 12.87 -22.37 12.33
C GLY A 231 12.84 -21.03 13.09
N THR A 232 12.98 -19.89 12.40
CA THR A 232 12.93 -18.56 13.03
C THR A 232 11.52 -18.03 13.26
N HIS A 233 10.50 -18.66 12.63
CA HIS A 233 9.11 -18.18 12.60
C HIS A 233 9.01 -16.69 12.22
N SER A 234 9.75 -16.32 11.17
CA SER A 234 9.91 -14.94 10.74
C SER A 234 10.08 -14.86 9.23
N ASP A 235 9.96 -13.65 8.69
CA ASP A 235 10.29 -13.35 7.29
C ASP A 235 11.79 -13.06 7.08
N GLY A 236 12.62 -13.35 8.09
CA GLY A 236 14.05 -13.04 8.17
C GLY A 236 14.38 -11.69 8.80
N ARG A 237 13.38 -10.85 9.11
CA ARG A 237 13.56 -9.56 9.80
C ARG A 237 12.55 -9.34 10.93
N VAL A 238 11.29 -9.70 10.69
CA VAL A 238 10.18 -9.45 11.61
C VAL A 238 9.60 -10.79 12.03
N SER A 239 9.54 -11.01 13.35
CA SER A 239 8.93 -12.23 13.89
C SER A 239 7.43 -12.26 13.56
N ASN A 240 6.90 -13.46 13.32
CA ASN A 240 5.46 -13.64 13.15
C ASN A 240 4.69 -13.17 14.40
N SER A 241 5.27 -13.32 15.59
CA SER A 241 4.73 -12.78 16.83
C SER A 241 4.54 -11.27 16.77
N SER A 242 5.55 -10.51 16.30
CA SER A 242 5.44 -9.05 16.14
C SER A 242 4.33 -8.66 15.17
N SER A 243 4.23 -9.33 14.00
CA SER A 243 3.17 -9.06 13.02
C SER A 243 1.76 -9.41 13.53
N LYS A 244 1.59 -10.60 14.12
CA LYS A 244 0.30 -11.08 14.67
C LYS A 244 -0.18 -10.28 15.87
N SER A 245 0.73 -9.59 16.57
CA SER A 245 0.39 -8.80 17.75
C SER A 245 -0.59 -7.64 17.45
N LEU A 246 -0.78 -7.27 16.19
CA LEU A 246 -1.82 -6.31 15.79
C LEU A 246 -3.23 -6.73 16.25
N LYS A 247 -3.53 -8.04 16.24
CA LYS A 247 -4.84 -8.56 16.64
C LYS A 247 -5.24 -8.10 18.03
N TYR A 248 -4.29 -8.09 18.97
CA TYR A 248 -4.54 -7.64 20.34
C TYR A 248 -4.69 -6.12 20.44
N LEU A 249 -3.95 -5.34 19.65
CA LEU A 249 -4.08 -3.88 19.60
C LEU A 249 -5.46 -3.43 19.11
N LEU A 250 -6.08 -4.19 18.21
CA LEU A 250 -7.38 -3.85 17.62
C LEU A 250 -8.56 -4.54 18.31
N GLY A 251 -8.35 -5.72 18.91
CA GLY A 251 -9.41 -6.54 19.48
C GLY A 251 -10.55 -6.79 18.48
N ASN A 252 -11.79 -6.69 18.94
CA ASN A 252 -12.99 -6.88 18.11
C ASN A 252 -13.50 -5.57 17.49
N SER A 253 -12.69 -4.50 17.47
CA SER A 253 -13.12 -3.19 16.97
C SER A 253 -13.23 -3.08 15.45
N PRO A 254 -12.36 -3.71 14.63
CA PRO A 254 -12.55 -3.75 13.18
C PRO A 254 -13.83 -4.48 12.78
N LYS A 255 -14.42 -4.10 11.65
CA LYS A 255 -15.53 -4.85 11.02
C LYS A 255 -15.11 -6.25 10.62
N SER A 256 -13.88 -6.40 10.14
CA SER A 256 -13.27 -7.68 9.83
C SER A 256 -11.77 -7.61 10.08
N TYR A 257 -11.19 -8.73 10.50
CA TYR A 257 -9.76 -8.90 10.70
C TYR A 257 -9.35 -10.26 10.12
N ARG A 258 -8.42 -10.25 9.16
CA ARG A 258 -7.89 -11.47 8.52
C ARG A 258 -6.38 -11.51 8.63
N GLU A 259 -5.84 -12.69 8.92
CA GLU A 259 -4.41 -12.95 8.91
C GLU A 259 -4.08 -13.89 7.77
N SER A 260 -3.02 -13.58 7.01
CA SER A 260 -2.56 -14.40 5.89
C SER A 260 -1.06 -14.63 6.03
N LYS A 261 -0.69 -15.90 6.21
CA LYS A 261 0.70 -16.32 6.33
C LYS A 261 1.19 -16.87 5.00
N TYR A 262 2.30 -16.32 4.50
CA TYR A 262 3.03 -16.86 3.37
C TYR A 262 4.24 -17.64 3.87
N GLU A 263 4.62 -18.71 3.17
CA GLU A 263 5.69 -19.60 3.62
C GLU A 263 6.80 -19.79 2.55
N GLY A 264 8.01 -20.10 3.01
CA GLY A 264 9.18 -20.39 2.18
C GLY A 264 9.93 -19.15 1.70
N GLU A 265 10.85 -19.32 0.75
CA GLU A 265 11.74 -18.24 0.28
C GLU A 265 10.98 -17.02 -0.26
N SER A 266 9.84 -17.25 -0.92
CA SER A 266 8.98 -16.17 -1.45
C SER A 266 8.29 -15.33 -0.37
N ALA A 267 8.37 -15.76 0.89
CA ALA A 267 7.83 -15.06 2.06
C ALA A 267 8.90 -14.24 2.80
N GLN A 268 10.10 -14.10 2.25
CA GLN A 268 11.15 -13.24 2.78
C GLN A 268 10.67 -11.77 2.86
N HIS A 269 11.16 -11.02 3.86
CA HIS A 269 10.72 -9.67 4.22
C HIS A 269 10.48 -8.69 3.05
N SER A 270 11.41 -8.62 2.11
CA SER A 270 11.32 -7.79 0.90
C SER A 270 10.55 -8.50 -0.22
N GLN A 271 10.66 -9.82 -0.32
CA GLN A 271 9.93 -10.59 -1.33
C GLN A 271 8.41 -10.52 -1.14
N LEU A 272 7.90 -10.35 0.09
CA LEU A 272 6.46 -10.20 0.34
C LEU A 272 5.81 -9.10 -0.50
N HIS A 273 6.47 -7.94 -0.69
CA HIS A 273 5.92 -6.86 -1.53
C HIS A 273 6.25 -6.99 -3.03
N GLU A 274 7.03 -8.01 -3.41
CA GLU A 274 7.33 -8.41 -4.79
C GLU A 274 6.61 -9.74 -5.18
N ASN A 275 5.78 -10.28 -4.27
CA ASN A 275 5.13 -11.57 -4.44
C ASN A 275 3.75 -11.41 -5.12
N GLU A 276 3.54 -12.12 -6.22
CA GLU A 276 2.31 -12.04 -7.00
C GLU A 276 1.07 -12.52 -6.22
N ASN A 277 1.21 -13.56 -5.39
CA ASN A 277 0.10 -14.06 -4.58
C ASN A 277 -0.29 -13.07 -3.49
N VAL A 278 0.69 -12.39 -2.86
CA VAL A 278 0.46 -11.30 -1.91
C VAL A 278 -0.27 -10.13 -2.59
N ALA A 279 0.22 -9.72 -3.76
CA ALA A 279 -0.41 -8.64 -4.53
C ALA A 279 -1.85 -9.01 -4.93
N ASN A 280 -2.11 -10.26 -5.33
CA ASN A 280 -3.44 -10.71 -5.71
C ASN A 280 -4.42 -10.71 -4.54
N GLU A 281 -4.00 -11.18 -3.36
CA GLU A 281 -4.84 -11.15 -2.16
C GLU A 281 -5.16 -9.71 -1.73
N LEU A 282 -4.15 -8.84 -1.72
CA LEU A 282 -4.31 -7.42 -1.42
C LEU A 282 -5.31 -6.76 -2.38
N ILE A 283 -5.19 -7.02 -3.69
CA ILE A 283 -6.07 -6.46 -4.70
C ILE A 283 -7.51 -6.94 -4.49
N ASP A 284 -7.67 -8.22 -4.20
CA ASP A 284 -8.98 -8.82 -3.97
C ASP A 284 -9.65 -8.24 -2.71
N PHE A 285 -8.89 -8.11 -1.61
CA PHE A 285 -9.39 -7.53 -0.37
C PHE A 285 -9.80 -6.05 -0.49
N LEU A 286 -9.03 -5.26 -1.24
CA LEU A 286 -9.25 -3.82 -1.38
C LEU A 286 -10.39 -3.48 -2.34
N TRP A 287 -10.49 -4.18 -3.46
CA TRP A 287 -11.31 -3.72 -4.58
C TRP A 287 -12.26 -4.74 -5.20
N LYS A 288 -12.15 -6.05 -4.93
CA LYS A 288 -13.06 -7.04 -5.56
C LYS A 288 -14.49 -6.88 -5.03
N LYS A 289 -15.45 -7.11 -5.93
CA LYS A 289 -16.89 -7.09 -5.62
C LYS A 289 -17.31 -8.22 -4.70
#